data_AF-A0A7C1Y7N1-F1
#
_entry.id   AF-A0A7C1Y7N1-F1
#
_cell.length_a   1.000
_cell.length_b   1.000
_cell.length_c   1.000
_cell.angle_alpha   90.00
_cell.angle_beta   90.00
_cell.angle_gamma   90.00
#
_symmetry.space_group_name_H-M   'P 1'
#
loop_
_entity.id
_entity.type
_entity.pdbx_description
1 polymer ?
#
loop_
_entity_poly.entity_id
_entity_poly.type
_entity_poly.pdbx_seq_one_letter_code
_entity_poly.pdbx_strand_id
1 'polypeptide(L)'
;MAERNEGKVALAGLVREYKATTQLEAEAASLNWVAVLAAAVVVLAGAGLNRLTEGTWQQWNIYIIIVTALVANICFFGIKIANQWERAIVLRLGRFHALRGPGPFFIIPIIESVTRSVDMRIRSTDFSSESTLTKDTVPVDVDAICFWMVWDAKKAILEVENFYQAIVLSAQT
;
A
#
# COMPACT_ATOMS: atom_id res chain seq x y z
N MET A 1 2.23 12.72 -40.81
CA MET A 1 2.67 11.40 -40.28
C MET A 1 3.18 11.49 -38.83
N ALA A 2 3.64 12.65 -38.34
CA ALA A 2 4.09 12.86 -36.95
C ALA A 2 2.97 12.74 -35.90
N GLU A 3 1.79 13.33 -36.11
CA GLU A 3 0.65 13.28 -35.16
C GLU A 3 0.17 11.86 -34.82
N ARG A 4 0.31 10.89 -35.75
CA ARG A 4 -0.10 9.51 -35.51
C ARG A 4 0.83 8.77 -34.53
N ASN A 5 2.08 9.21 -34.41
CA ASN A 5 3.04 8.66 -33.46
C ASN A 5 2.87 9.27 -32.07
N GLU A 6 2.55 10.56 -31.98
CA GLU A 6 2.30 11.25 -30.70
C GLU A 6 1.15 10.61 -29.92
N GLY A 7 0.03 10.28 -30.59
CA GLY A 7 -1.09 9.59 -29.95
C GLY A 7 -0.76 8.17 -29.45
N LYS A 8 0.16 7.47 -30.14
CA LYS A 8 0.62 6.13 -29.70
C LYS A 8 1.56 6.21 -28.51
N VAL A 9 2.42 7.22 -28.47
CA VAL A 9 3.34 7.48 -27.35
C VAL A 9 2.56 7.89 -26.10
N ALA A 10 1.56 8.77 -26.25
CA ALA A 10 0.68 9.16 -25.14
C ALA A 10 -0.11 7.97 -24.58
N LEU A 11 -0.67 7.11 -25.44
CA LEU A 11 -1.41 5.93 -25.02
C LEU A 11 -0.50 4.89 -24.36
N ALA A 12 0.73 4.73 -24.83
CA ALA A 12 1.73 3.89 -24.18
C ALA A 12 2.11 4.40 -22.78
N GLY A 13 2.25 5.73 -22.61
CA GLY A 13 2.47 6.36 -21.30
C GLY A 13 1.31 6.11 -20.33
N LEU A 14 0.08 6.36 -20.78
CA LEU A 14 -1.14 6.14 -19.99
C LEU A 14 -1.33 4.67 -19.59
N VAL A 15 -1.02 3.72 -20.49
CA VAL A 15 -1.09 2.29 -20.18
C VAL A 15 -0.03 1.88 -19.15
N ARG A 16 1.15 2.52 -19.17
CA ARG A 16 2.23 2.28 -18.21
C ARG A 16 1.88 2.82 -16.83
N GLU A 17 1.30 4.03 -16.79
CA GLU A 17 0.78 4.65 -15.57
C GLU A 17 -0.38 3.84 -14.98
N TYR A 18 -1.35 3.42 -15.81
CA TYR A 18 -2.46 2.55 -15.39
C TYR A 18 -1.98 1.20 -14.85
N LYS A 19 -0.98 0.57 -15.47
CA LYS A 19 -0.41 -0.68 -14.94
C LYS A 19 0.30 -0.46 -13.60
N ALA A 20 1.01 0.66 -13.43
CA ALA A 20 1.67 0.98 -12.17
C ALA A 20 0.64 1.21 -11.05
N THR A 21 -0.44 1.96 -11.30
CA THR A 21 -1.51 2.17 -10.31
C THR A 21 -2.23 0.87 -9.97
N THR A 22 -2.57 0.06 -10.97
CA THR A 22 -3.24 -1.23 -10.76
C THR A 22 -2.36 -2.23 -10.00
N GLN A 23 -1.04 -2.25 -10.27
CA GLN A 23 -0.11 -3.10 -9.53
C GLN A 23 0.04 -2.66 -8.06
N LEU A 24 0.01 -1.36 -7.78
CA LEU A 24 0.00 -0.82 -6.43
C LEU A 24 -1.30 -1.19 -5.67
N GLU A 25 -2.44 -1.25 -6.36
CA GLU A 25 -3.71 -1.71 -5.78
C GLU A 25 -3.74 -3.23 -5.55
N ALA A 26 -3.15 -4.02 -6.45
CA ALA A 26 -3.08 -5.48 -6.34
C ALA A 26 -2.15 -5.95 -5.20
N GLU A 27 -1.04 -5.25 -4.95
CA GLU A 27 -0.12 -5.55 -3.85
C GLU A 27 -0.78 -5.28 -2.48
N ALA A 28 -1.62 -4.24 -2.39
CA ALA A 28 -2.45 -3.94 -1.22
C ALA A 28 -3.52 -5.01 -0.94
N ALA A 29 -3.90 -5.80 -1.96
CA ALA A 29 -4.85 -6.91 -1.88
C ALA A 29 -4.18 -8.28 -1.68
N SER A 30 -2.87 -8.34 -1.41
CA SER A 30 -2.22 -9.60 -1.06
C SER A 30 -2.83 -10.14 0.24
N LEU A 31 -3.44 -11.32 0.15
CA LEU A 31 -4.04 -11.98 1.30
C LEU A 31 -2.96 -12.27 2.33
N ASN A 32 -3.04 -11.61 3.49
CA ASN A 32 -2.18 -11.90 4.63
C ASN A 32 -2.48 -13.32 5.12
N TRP A 33 -1.72 -14.30 4.66
CA TRP A 33 -1.88 -15.70 5.07
C TRP A 33 -1.79 -15.85 6.60
N VAL A 34 -1.01 -15.01 7.27
CA VAL A 34 -0.95 -14.95 8.74
C VAL A 34 -2.26 -14.48 9.36
N ALA A 35 -2.95 -13.51 8.75
CA ALA A 35 -4.27 -13.06 9.22
C ALA A 35 -5.33 -14.16 8.99
N VAL A 36 -5.24 -14.88 7.87
CA VAL A 36 -6.09 -16.04 7.57
C VAL A 36 -5.87 -17.15 8.62
N LEU A 37 -4.61 -17.49 8.93
CA LEU A 37 -4.30 -18.48 9.95
C LEU A 37 -4.77 -18.06 11.34
N ALA A 38 -4.55 -16.79 11.72
CA ALA A 38 -5.02 -16.27 13.00
C ALA A 38 -6.54 -16.34 13.10
N ALA A 39 -7.26 -15.95 12.04
CA ALA A 39 -8.72 -16.07 11.99
C ALA A 39 -9.19 -17.53 12.05
N ALA A 40 -8.50 -18.44 11.35
CA ALA A 40 -8.80 -19.88 11.41
C ALA A 40 -8.60 -20.46 12.81
N VAL A 41 -7.54 -20.08 13.52
CA VAL A 41 -7.30 -20.47 14.92
C VAL A 41 -8.43 -19.99 15.83
N VAL A 42 -8.90 -18.75 15.65
CA VAL A 42 -10.04 -18.21 16.42
C VAL A 42 -11.32 -19.00 16.14
N VAL A 43 -11.59 -19.35 14.88
CA VAL A 43 -12.77 -20.14 14.50
C VAL A 43 -12.70 -21.55 15.11
N LEU A 44 -11.54 -22.21 15.04
CA LEU A 44 -11.34 -23.53 15.65
C LEU A 44 -11.47 -23.49 17.18
N ALA A 45 -10.94 -22.45 17.83
CA ALA A 45 -11.10 -22.25 19.26
C ALA A 45 -12.57 -22.02 19.65
N GLY A 46 -13.32 -21.24 18.87
CA GLY A 46 -14.75 -21.01 19.09
C GLY A 46 -15.59 -22.29 18.91
N ALA A 47 -15.29 -23.09 17.88
CA ALA A 47 -15.93 -24.40 17.69
C ALA A 47 -15.58 -25.38 18.82
N GLY A 48 -14.33 -25.38 19.29
CA GLY A 48 -13.92 -26.17 20.46
C GLY A 48 -14.64 -25.76 21.73
N LEU A 49 -14.81 -24.44 21.96
CA LEU A 49 -15.54 -23.92 23.11
C LEU A 49 -17.02 -24.32 23.06
N ASN A 50 -17.66 -24.21 21.89
CA ASN A 50 -19.04 -24.68 21.69
C ASN A 50 -19.18 -26.18 22.00
N ARG A 51 -18.21 -27.00 21.59
CA ARG A 51 -18.17 -28.44 21.90
C ARG A 51 -18.04 -28.74 23.39
N LEU A 52 -17.33 -27.91 24.16
CA LEU A 52 -17.18 -28.06 25.61
C LEU A 52 -18.46 -27.68 26.36
N THR A 53 -19.18 -26.66 25.90
CA THR A 53 -20.41 -26.20 26.54
C THR A 53 -21.62 -27.08 26.27
N GLU A 54 -21.78 -27.57 25.03
CA GLU A 54 -23.00 -28.29 24.62
C GLU A 54 -22.78 -29.81 24.51
N GLY A 55 -21.54 -30.29 24.62
CA GLY A 55 -21.21 -31.72 24.68
C GLY A 55 -21.46 -32.51 23.38
N THR A 56 -22.13 -31.91 22.40
CA THR A 56 -22.51 -32.50 21.11
C THR A 56 -22.04 -31.60 19.96
N TRP A 57 -21.85 -32.16 18.76
CA TRP A 57 -21.40 -31.41 17.58
C TRP A 57 -22.57 -30.84 16.74
N GLN A 58 -23.81 -31.17 17.11
CA GLN A 58 -25.02 -30.84 16.36
C GLN A 58 -25.65 -29.53 16.83
N GLN A 59 -25.52 -29.21 18.12
CA GLN A 59 -26.07 -28.01 18.70
C GLN A 59 -25.02 -26.90 18.57
N TRP A 60 -25.49 -25.72 18.17
CA TRP A 60 -24.65 -24.54 18.02
C TRP A 60 -25.24 -23.39 18.81
N ASN A 61 -24.50 -22.94 19.82
CA ASN A 61 -24.88 -21.79 20.62
C ASN A 61 -24.75 -20.50 19.81
N ILE A 62 -25.86 -19.80 19.60
CA ILE A 62 -25.88 -18.55 18.83
C ILE A 62 -24.96 -17.48 19.41
N TYR A 63 -24.84 -17.38 20.74
CA TYR A 63 -24.00 -16.38 21.39
C TYR A 63 -22.50 -16.65 21.12
N ILE A 64 -22.08 -17.92 21.18
CA ILE A 64 -20.69 -18.31 20.91
C ILE A 64 -20.33 -18.07 19.45
N ILE A 65 -21.24 -18.37 18.52
CA ILE A 65 -21.03 -18.10 17.09
C ILE A 65 -20.83 -16.60 16.86
N ILE A 66 -21.71 -15.75 17.40
CA ILE A 66 -21.64 -14.31 17.21
C ILE A 66 -20.31 -13.75 17.75
N VAL A 67 -19.91 -14.16 18.96
CA VAL A 67 -18.65 -13.72 19.56
C VAL A 67 -17.45 -14.21 18.74
N THR A 68 -17.43 -15.49 18.34
CA THR A 68 -16.34 -16.06 17.54
C THR A 68 -16.23 -15.37 16.19
N ALA A 69 -17.36 -15.11 15.52
CA ALA A 69 -17.40 -14.41 14.24
C ALA A 69 -16.88 -12.96 14.36
N LEU A 70 -17.27 -12.24 15.43
CA LEU A 70 -16.76 -10.89 15.69
C LEU A 70 -15.25 -10.87 15.92
N VAL A 71 -14.73 -11.77 16.77
CA VAL A 71 -13.29 -11.84 17.06
C VAL A 71 -12.51 -12.25 15.81
N ALA A 72 -13.00 -13.23 15.05
CA ALA A 72 -12.36 -13.68 13.81
C ALA A 72 -12.30 -12.54 12.79
N ASN A 73 -13.37 -11.76 12.65
CA ASN A 73 -13.44 -10.61 11.76
C ASN A 73 -12.41 -9.52 12.14
N ILE A 74 -12.33 -9.20 13.43
CA ILE A 74 -11.35 -8.23 13.95
C ILE A 74 -9.91 -8.71 13.72
N CYS A 75 -9.61 -9.98 13.98
CA CYS A 75 -8.28 -10.54 13.73
C CYS A 75 -7.93 -10.55 12.23
N PHE A 76 -8.89 -10.87 11.37
CA PHE A 76 -8.70 -10.94 9.94
C PHE A 76 -8.33 -9.57 9.33
N PHE A 77 -9.07 -8.51 9.70
CA PHE A 77 -8.78 -7.17 9.19
C PHE A 77 -7.69 -6.43 9.97
N GLY A 78 -7.49 -6.77 11.25
CA GLY A 78 -6.56 -6.08 12.13
C GLY A 78 -5.11 -6.51 11.99
N ILE A 79 -4.83 -7.73 11.51
CA ILE A 79 -3.46 -8.20 11.35
C ILE A 79 -2.92 -7.78 9.98
N LYS A 80 -1.91 -6.92 10.00
CA LYS A 80 -1.19 -6.46 8.81
C LYS A 80 0.29 -6.78 8.95
N ILE A 81 0.95 -7.01 7.82
CA ILE A 81 2.38 -7.29 7.76
C ILE A 81 2.99 -6.26 6.82
N ALA A 82 4.03 -5.57 7.30
CA ALA A 82 4.89 -4.74 6.47
C ALA A 82 6.20 -5.47 6.19
N ASN A 83 6.68 -5.38 4.95
CA ASN A 83 8.00 -5.90 4.58
C ASN A 83 9.12 -5.11 5.29
N GLN A 84 10.31 -5.71 5.38
CA GLN A 84 11.46 -5.11 6.09
C GLN A 84 11.82 -3.69 5.61
N TRP A 85 11.64 -3.46 4.31
CA TRP A 85 11.94 -2.20 3.63
C TRP A 85 10.77 -1.22 3.61
N GLU A 86 9.59 -1.61 4.09
CA GLU A 86 8.39 -0.79 4.09
C GLU A 86 8.13 -0.15 5.44
N ARG A 87 7.57 1.07 5.40
CA ARG A 87 6.99 1.73 6.55
C ARG A 87 5.53 2.04 6.27
N ALA A 88 4.65 1.55 7.14
CA ALA A 88 3.21 1.76 7.02
C ALA A 88 2.79 2.95 7.89
N ILE A 89 2.01 3.88 7.32
CA ILE A 89 1.42 4.97 8.08
C ILE A 89 0.03 4.57 8.54
N VAL A 90 -0.17 4.66 9.86
CA VAL A 90 -1.47 4.40 10.50
C VAL A 90 -2.13 5.72 10.84
N LEU A 91 -3.32 5.93 10.27
CA LEU A 91 -4.21 7.02 10.61
C LEU A 91 -5.29 6.50 11.56
N ARG A 92 -5.64 7.30 12.56
CA ARG A 92 -6.76 7.05 13.47
C ARG A 92 -7.78 8.16 13.31
N LEU A 93 -8.96 7.84 12.76
CA LEU A 93 -10.03 8.81 12.49
C LEU A 93 -9.54 10.10 11.80
N GLY A 94 -8.67 9.95 10.80
CA GLY A 94 -8.10 11.07 10.03
C GLY A 94 -6.92 11.81 10.69
N ARG A 95 -6.49 11.41 11.89
CA ARG A 95 -5.27 11.95 12.54
C ARG A 95 -4.12 10.97 12.43
N PHE A 96 -2.90 11.48 12.28
CA PHE A 96 -1.70 10.65 12.36
C PHE A 96 -1.59 10.01 13.74
N HIS A 97 -1.52 8.67 13.78
CA HIS A 97 -1.33 7.94 15.02
C HIS A 97 0.13 7.50 15.20
N ALA A 98 0.65 6.73 14.23
CA ALA A 98 2.00 6.19 14.31
C ALA A 98 2.53 5.78 12.94
N LEU A 99 3.87 5.78 12.83
CA LEU A 99 4.60 5.04 11.81
C LEU A 99 4.83 3.61 12.34
N ARG A 100 4.29 2.61 11.65
CA ARG A 100 4.55 1.21 11.95
C ARG A 100 5.75 0.74 11.13
N GLY A 101 6.74 0.23 11.84
CA GLY A 101 7.93 -0.38 11.27
C GLY A 101 7.65 -1.78 10.70
N PRO A 102 8.69 -2.44 10.19
CA PRO A 102 8.56 -3.74 9.54
C PRO A 102 8.13 -4.85 10.49
N GLY A 103 7.48 -5.88 9.92
CA GLY A 103 6.97 -7.04 10.65
C GLY A 103 5.46 -7.04 10.84
N PRO A 104 4.92 -7.99 11.62
CA PRO A 104 3.50 -8.06 11.92
C PRO A 104 3.12 -6.94 12.89
N PHE A 105 2.08 -6.20 12.56
CA PHE A 105 1.49 -5.22 13.46
C PHE A 105 -0.03 -5.32 13.45
N PHE A 106 -0.61 -4.93 14.58
CA PHE A 106 -2.05 -4.96 14.78
C PHE A 106 -2.62 -3.55 14.66
N ILE A 107 -3.69 -3.42 13.88
CA ILE A 107 -4.52 -2.23 13.76
C ILE A 107 -5.95 -2.56 14.18
N ILE A 108 -6.66 -1.58 14.72
CA ILE A 108 -8.09 -1.72 15.01
C ILE A 108 -8.87 -1.33 13.75
N PRO A 109 -9.43 -2.27 12.97
CA PRO A 109 -9.90 -2.01 11.61
C PRO A 109 -11.04 -0.98 11.48
N ILE A 110 -11.75 -0.68 12.57
CA ILE A 110 -12.86 0.29 12.60
C ILE A 110 -12.37 1.73 12.84
N ILE A 111 -11.30 1.89 13.63
CA ILE A 111 -10.85 3.21 14.11
C ILE A 111 -9.56 3.61 13.38
N GLU A 112 -8.75 2.63 13.01
CA GLU A 112 -7.43 2.78 12.42
C GLU A 112 -7.40 2.25 10.99
N SER A 113 -6.81 3.02 10.10
CA SER A 113 -6.58 2.64 8.71
C SER A 113 -5.11 2.77 8.35
N VAL A 114 -4.61 1.82 7.56
CA VAL A 114 -3.30 1.92 6.91
C VAL A 114 -3.53 2.53 5.54
N THR A 115 -3.15 3.80 5.36
CA THR A 115 -3.40 4.51 4.11
C THR A 115 -2.44 4.08 3.01
N ARG A 116 -1.13 4.03 3.32
CA ARG A 116 -0.09 3.69 2.37
C ARG A 116 1.15 3.17 3.07
N SER A 117 1.78 2.16 2.49
CA SER A 117 3.14 1.75 2.82
C SER A 117 4.13 2.42 1.86
N VAL A 118 5.26 2.86 2.40
CA VAL A 118 6.34 3.46 1.61
C VAL A 118 7.58 2.61 1.77
N ASP A 119 8.10 2.14 0.64
CA ASP A 119 9.43 1.53 0.61
C ASP A 119 10.50 2.61 0.80
N MET A 120 11.46 2.30 1.67
CA MET A 120 12.60 3.15 2.02
C MET A 120 13.84 2.86 1.17
N ARG A 121 13.78 1.92 0.21
CA ARG A 121 14.89 1.60 -0.71
C ARG A 121 15.09 2.69 -1.77
N ILE A 122 16.32 2.74 -2.29
CA ILE A 122 16.68 3.57 -3.45
C ILE A 122 15.91 3.07 -4.67
N ARG A 123 15.29 4.00 -5.38
CA ARG A 123 14.61 3.77 -6.66
C ARG A 123 15.26 4.59 -7.75
N SER A 124 15.28 4.03 -8.95
CA SER A 124 15.64 4.73 -10.17
C SER A 124 14.37 5.15 -10.91
N THR A 125 14.24 6.42 -11.23
CA THR A 125 13.20 6.94 -12.11
C THR A 125 13.85 7.61 -13.31
N ASP A 126 13.45 7.19 -14.50
CA ASP A 126 13.80 7.82 -15.77
C ASP A 126 13.02 9.12 -15.95
N PHE A 127 13.72 10.18 -16.36
CA PHE A 127 13.09 11.42 -16.79
C PHE A 127 13.78 11.93 -18.06
N SER A 128 12.98 12.54 -18.93
CA SER A 128 13.43 13.21 -20.14
C SER A 128 13.01 14.67 -19.99
N SER A 129 13.97 15.59 -20.11
CA SER A 129 13.71 17.02 -19.99
C SER A 129 13.01 17.53 -21.24
N GLU A 130 12.16 18.55 -21.10
CA GLU A 130 11.70 19.28 -22.28
C GLU A 130 12.89 19.97 -22.98
N SER A 131 12.82 20.14 -24.30
CA SER A 131 13.91 20.70 -25.10
C SER A 131 14.31 22.07 -24.56
N THR A 132 15.55 22.21 -24.09
CA THR A 132 16.04 23.45 -23.49
C THR A 132 17.16 24.06 -24.34
N LEU A 133 17.34 25.37 -24.23
CA LEU A 133 18.40 26.07 -24.93
C LEU A 133 19.65 26.09 -24.05
N THR A 134 20.75 25.59 -24.59
CA THR A 134 22.08 25.82 -24.01
C THR A 134 22.41 27.32 -24.00
N LYS A 135 23.45 27.69 -23.26
CA LYS A 135 23.96 29.07 -23.22
C LYS A 135 24.28 29.64 -24.62
N ASP A 136 24.62 28.77 -25.56
CA ASP A 136 24.94 29.13 -26.95
C ASP A 136 23.72 29.09 -27.89
N THR A 137 22.50 29.04 -27.34
CA THR A 137 21.23 29.04 -28.09
C THR A 137 21.09 27.81 -29.01
N VAL A 138 21.76 26.70 -28.68
CA VAL A 138 21.57 25.42 -29.36
C VAL A 138 20.53 24.61 -28.59
N PRO A 139 19.46 24.11 -29.25
CA PRO A 139 18.49 23.23 -28.61
C PRO A 139 19.15 21.89 -28.28
N VAL A 140 19.00 21.44 -27.04
CA VAL A 140 19.45 20.13 -26.58
C VAL A 140 18.33 19.44 -25.81
N ASP A 141 18.23 18.14 -26.01
CA ASP A 141 17.36 17.25 -25.24
C ASP A 141 18.25 16.49 -24.24
N VAL A 142 17.85 16.45 -22.97
CA VAL A 142 18.62 15.79 -21.90
C VAL A 142 17.82 14.60 -21.37
N ASP A 143 18.40 13.42 -21.53
CA ASP A 143 17.90 12.18 -20.91
C ASP A 143 18.75 11.85 -19.69
N ALA A 144 18.10 11.63 -18.55
CA ALA A 144 18.77 11.36 -17.29
C ALA A 144 17.99 10.37 -16.40
N ILE A 145 18.70 9.79 -15.42
CA ILE A 145 18.14 8.86 -14.44
C ILE A 145 18.33 9.47 -13.06
N CYS A 146 17.23 9.64 -12.31
CA CYS A 146 17.26 10.10 -10.94
C CYS A 146 17.24 8.92 -9.97
N PHE A 147 18.22 8.85 -9.08
CA PHE A 147 18.22 7.91 -7.96
C PHE A 147 17.77 8.63 -6.69
N TRP A 148 16.68 8.17 -6.10
CA TRP A 148 16.10 8.78 -4.90
C TRP A 148 15.62 7.74 -3.90
N MET A 149 15.57 8.12 -2.62
CA MET A 149 15.02 7.31 -1.54
C MET A 149 14.23 8.20 -0.58
N VAL A 150 13.19 7.65 0.04
CA VAL A 150 12.42 8.37 1.06
C VAL A 150 13.16 8.29 2.39
N TRP A 151 13.61 9.43 2.91
CA TRP A 151 14.26 9.49 4.23
C TRP A 151 13.24 9.50 5.39
N ASP A 152 12.16 10.25 5.24
CA ASP A 152 11.09 10.35 6.23
C ASP A 152 9.73 10.06 5.57
N ALA A 153 9.20 8.86 5.83
CA ALA A 153 7.91 8.42 5.31
C ALA A 153 6.74 9.29 5.81
N LYS A 154 6.80 9.81 7.06
CA LYS A 154 5.71 10.61 7.62
C LYS A 154 5.51 11.88 6.80
N LYS A 155 6.61 12.61 6.57
CA LYS A 155 6.55 13.86 5.79
C LYS A 155 6.17 13.59 4.35
N ALA A 156 6.77 12.57 3.73
CA ALA A 156 6.50 12.23 2.33
C ALA A 156 5.01 11.97 2.04
N ILE A 157 4.27 11.37 2.97
CA ILE A 157 2.84 11.09 2.78
C ILE A 157 1.95 12.23 3.28
N LEU A 158 2.28 12.87 4.41
CA LEU A 158 1.38 13.84 5.03
C LEU A 158 1.52 15.25 4.45
N GLU A 159 2.68 15.59 3.91
CA GLU A 159 2.95 16.94 3.39
C GLU A 159 2.73 17.03 1.87
N VAL A 160 2.85 15.93 1.14
CA VAL A 160 2.73 15.90 -0.33
C VAL A 160 1.72 14.82 -0.73
N GLU A 161 0.70 15.21 -1.49
CA GLU A 161 -0.36 14.29 -1.96
C GLU A 161 0.22 13.12 -2.77
N ASN A 162 1.05 13.44 -3.77
CA ASN A 162 1.77 12.46 -4.57
C ASN A 162 3.25 12.84 -4.67
N PHE A 163 4.04 12.40 -3.67
CA PHE A 163 5.48 12.65 -3.66
C PHE A 163 6.21 12.06 -4.88
N TYR A 164 5.70 10.98 -5.48
CA TYR A 164 6.31 10.39 -6.67
C TYR A 164 6.23 11.34 -7.87
N GLN A 165 5.03 11.86 -8.16
CA GLN A 165 4.84 12.85 -9.24
C GLN A 165 5.60 14.15 -8.95
N ALA A 166 5.62 14.62 -7.70
CA ALA A 166 6.35 15.82 -7.32
C ALA A 166 7.85 15.71 -7.62
N ILE A 167 8.47 14.55 -7.35
CA ILE A 167 9.88 14.29 -7.66
C ILE A 167 10.13 14.30 -9.18
N VAL A 168 9.26 13.65 -9.96
CA VAL A 168 9.38 13.59 -11.42
C VAL A 168 9.29 14.99 -12.02
N LEU A 169 8.28 15.78 -11.63
CA LEU A 169 8.10 17.14 -12.12
C LEU A 169 9.28 18.05 -11.73
N SER A 170 9.78 17.93 -10.50
CA SER A 170 10.93 18.72 -10.03
C SER A 170 12.24 18.35 -10.75
N ALA A 171 12.34 17.13 -11.29
CA ALA A 171 13.49 16.70 -12.07
C ALA A 171 13.41 17.13 -13.54
N GLN A 172 12.21 17.44 -14.05
CA GLN A 172 11.98 17.87 -15.43
C GLN A 172 12.23 19.37 -15.66
N THR A 173 12.15 20.19 -14.61
CA THR A 173 12.42 21.64 -14.63
C THR A 173 13.92 21.95 -14.60
#